data_AF-A0A166U9U0-F1
#
_entry.id   AF-A0A166U9U0-F1
#
_cell.length_a   1.000
_cell.length_b   1.000
_cell.length_c   1.000
_cell.angle_alpha   90.00
_cell.angle_beta   90.00
_cell.angle_gamma   90.00
#
_symmetry.space_group_name_H-M   'P 1'
#
loop_
_entity.id
_entity.type
_entity.pdbx_description
1 polymer ?
#
loop_
_entity_poly.entity_id
_entity_poly.type
_entity_poly.pdbx_seq_one_letter_code
_entity_poly.pdbx_strand_id
1 'polypeptide(L)'
;MRPRTGEFFQTFYRLITLALQRTCHLMTLSLHLLPIGLGWCYILDDVFLPNLFELSLVAKSTSELASFLNRHPEINRLQLLCQAHDCYLHMPALLSFSGLYFTVPNIAASSPFINQFIITWGDVTDEEYNDTLESLALSPVASMGCSAYCWNSHFFEGLGRHVPQLERLAVQYTINPTDAELTSLADVLPAFKNLHFLALERCHSTDGVSTRMHRVLEFGIVKAWGKACPSLSTI
;
A
#
# COMPACT_ATOMS: atom_id res chain seq x y z
N MET A 1 -38.92 -22.63 3.74
CA MET A 1 -38.31 -21.88 4.86
C MET A 1 -37.10 -21.14 4.31
N ARG A 2 -37.06 -19.80 4.41
CA ARG A 2 -35.84 -19.04 4.08
C ARG A 2 -34.87 -19.20 5.25
N PRO A 3 -33.57 -19.50 5.03
CA PRO A 3 -32.61 -19.56 6.11
C PRO A 3 -32.60 -18.21 6.85
N ARG A 4 -32.50 -18.25 8.18
CA ARG A 4 -32.19 -17.03 8.94
C ARG A 4 -30.85 -16.52 8.42
N THR A 5 -30.72 -15.21 8.23
CA THR A 5 -29.54 -14.57 7.64
C THR A 5 -28.22 -15.10 8.21
N GLY A 6 -28.15 -15.39 9.52
CA GLY A 6 -26.97 -15.99 10.16
C GLY A 6 -26.57 -17.41 9.72
N GLU A 7 -27.53 -18.31 9.43
CA GLU A 7 -27.24 -19.70 9.03
C GLU A 7 -26.70 -19.79 7.60
N PHE A 8 -27.16 -18.88 6.73
CA PHE A 8 -26.66 -18.76 5.36
C PHE A 8 -25.19 -18.36 5.35
N PHE A 9 -24.80 -17.36 6.17
CA PHE A 9 -23.42 -16.93 6.26
C PHE A 9 -22.50 -18.01 6.83
N GLN A 10 -22.91 -18.73 7.88
CA GLN A 10 -22.11 -19.84 8.42
C GLN A 10 -21.84 -20.95 7.39
N THR A 11 -22.87 -21.35 6.64
CA THR A 11 -22.71 -22.36 5.58
C THR A 11 -21.77 -21.85 4.48
N PHE A 12 -21.95 -20.60 4.06
CA PHE A 12 -21.11 -19.95 3.07
C PHE A 12 -19.63 -19.91 3.49
N TYR A 13 -19.34 -19.45 4.71
CA TYR A 13 -17.98 -19.39 5.24
C TYR A 13 -17.34 -20.78 5.37
N ARG A 14 -18.10 -21.79 5.82
CA ARG A 14 -17.62 -23.17 5.87
C ARG A 14 -17.26 -23.72 4.49
N LEU A 15 -18.04 -23.41 3.46
CA LEU A 15 -17.72 -23.81 2.09
C LEU A 15 -16.44 -23.14 1.58
N ILE A 16 -16.22 -21.86 1.91
CA ILE A 16 -14.97 -21.16 1.58
C ILE A 16 -13.78 -21.85 2.27
N THR A 17 -13.86 -22.11 3.58
CA THR A 17 -12.78 -22.80 4.30
C THR A 17 -12.45 -24.16 3.67
N LEU A 18 -13.47 -24.97 3.37
CA LEU A 18 -13.27 -26.27 2.71
C LEU A 18 -12.66 -26.14 1.32
N ALA A 19 -13.07 -25.13 0.54
CA ALA A 19 -12.49 -24.87 -0.78
C ALA A 19 -11.01 -24.50 -0.65
N LEU A 20 -10.66 -23.58 0.24
CA LEU A 20 -9.27 -23.15 0.47
C LEU A 20 -8.38 -24.31 0.94
N GLN A 21 -8.88 -25.17 1.84
CA GLN A 21 -8.17 -26.36 2.30
C GLN A 21 -7.89 -27.39 1.19
N ARG A 22 -8.66 -27.36 0.09
CA ARG A 22 -8.50 -28.26 -1.05
C ARG A 22 -7.66 -27.68 -2.18
N THR A 23 -7.31 -26.39 -2.12
CA THR A 23 -6.55 -25.69 -3.16
C THR A 23 -5.09 -25.49 -2.75
N CYS A 24 -4.33 -26.57 -2.58
CA CYS A 24 -2.91 -26.50 -2.18
C CYS A 24 -1.99 -25.84 -3.22
N HIS A 25 -2.42 -25.73 -4.48
CA HIS A 25 -1.69 -25.05 -5.56
C HIS A 25 -2.02 -23.57 -5.70
N LEU A 26 -2.85 -23.01 -4.83
CA LEU A 26 -3.26 -21.61 -4.93
C LEU A 26 -2.06 -20.69 -4.70
N MET A 27 -1.77 -19.85 -5.69
CA MET A 27 -0.70 -18.84 -5.63
C MET A 27 -1.20 -17.45 -5.27
N THR A 28 -2.44 -17.13 -5.63
CA THR A 28 -3.05 -15.83 -5.39
C THR A 28 -4.38 -16.00 -4.67
N LEU A 29 -4.56 -15.27 -3.57
CA LEU A 29 -5.83 -15.22 -2.83
C LEU A 29 -6.29 -13.78 -2.65
N SER A 30 -7.52 -13.48 -3.06
CA SER A 30 -8.14 -12.16 -2.91
C SER A 30 -9.51 -12.28 -2.26
N LEU A 31 -9.69 -11.70 -1.06
CA LEU A 31 -10.93 -11.74 -0.29
C LEU A 31 -11.37 -10.31 0.07
N HIS A 32 -12.27 -9.75 -0.74
CA HIS A 32 -12.77 -8.37 -0.60
C HIS A 32 -14.27 -8.25 -0.30
N LEU A 33 -15.03 -9.33 -0.51
CA LEU A 33 -16.50 -9.30 -0.48
C LEU A 33 -17.08 -9.68 0.89
N LEU A 34 -16.23 -9.83 1.91
CA LEU A 34 -16.65 -10.32 3.22
C LEU A 34 -16.91 -9.13 4.15
N PRO A 35 -18.07 -9.04 4.82
CA PRO A 35 -18.38 -7.91 5.69
C PRO A 35 -17.35 -7.76 6.82
N ILE A 36 -16.68 -6.61 6.87
CA ILE A 36 -15.64 -6.27 7.87
C ILE A 36 -16.15 -6.47 9.31
N GLY A 37 -17.45 -6.27 9.55
CA GLY A 37 -18.06 -6.39 10.88
C GLY A 37 -18.37 -7.81 11.38
N LEU A 38 -18.15 -8.87 10.58
CA LEU A 38 -18.57 -10.23 10.92
C LEU A 38 -17.43 -11.17 11.35
N GLY A 39 -16.22 -10.65 11.57
CA GLY A 39 -15.07 -11.44 12.03
C GLY A 39 -14.73 -12.61 11.09
N TRP A 40 -14.97 -12.45 9.78
CA TRP A 40 -14.83 -13.53 8.79
C TRP A 40 -13.44 -14.17 8.77
N CYS A 41 -12.42 -13.50 9.30
CA CYS A 41 -11.04 -13.97 9.38
C CYS A 41 -10.88 -15.38 9.97
N TYR A 42 -11.83 -15.86 10.80
CA TYR A 42 -11.82 -17.24 11.30
C TYR A 42 -11.80 -18.31 10.19
N ILE A 43 -12.25 -17.98 8.97
CA ILE A 43 -12.16 -18.91 7.83
C ILE A 43 -10.71 -19.26 7.48
N LEU A 44 -9.76 -18.42 7.88
CA LEU A 44 -8.33 -18.54 7.60
C LEU A 44 -7.58 -19.27 8.74
N ASP A 45 -8.18 -19.44 9.91
CA ASP A 45 -7.50 -20.04 11.08
C ASP A 45 -6.99 -21.46 10.79
N ASP A 46 -7.77 -22.25 10.03
CA ASP A 46 -7.42 -23.64 9.68
C ASP A 46 -6.98 -23.81 8.21
N VAL A 47 -6.59 -22.72 7.55
CA VAL A 47 -6.16 -22.73 6.14
C VAL A 47 -4.65 -22.55 6.07
N PHE A 48 -3.99 -23.47 5.37
CA PHE A 48 -2.59 -23.36 4.99
C PHE A 48 -2.46 -23.55 3.47
N LEU A 49 -1.84 -22.58 2.81
CA LEU A 49 -1.70 -22.47 1.36
C LEU A 49 -0.20 -22.42 1.03
N PRO A 50 0.46 -23.58 0.81
CA PRO A 50 1.91 -23.65 0.76
C PRO A 50 2.55 -22.88 -0.41
N ASN A 51 1.78 -22.61 -1.47
CA ASN A 51 2.26 -21.89 -2.66
C ASN A 51 1.78 -20.43 -2.71
N LEU A 52 1.15 -19.94 -1.64
CA LEU A 52 0.59 -18.59 -1.60
C LEU A 52 1.71 -17.54 -1.72
N PHE A 53 1.68 -16.81 -2.83
CA PHE A 53 2.67 -15.82 -3.21
C PHE A 53 2.09 -14.41 -3.18
N GLU A 54 0.82 -14.26 -3.58
CA GLU A 54 0.10 -12.99 -3.58
C GLU A 54 -1.16 -13.07 -2.71
N LEU A 55 -1.33 -12.11 -1.82
CA LEU A 55 -2.44 -12.07 -0.89
C LEU A 55 -3.06 -10.68 -0.86
N SER A 56 -4.39 -10.61 -1.01
CA SER A 56 -5.15 -9.36 -0.88
C SER A 56 -6.38 -9.55 0.01
N LEU A 57 -6.43 -8.84 1.13
CA LEU A 57 -7.46 -9.04 2.16
C LEU A 57 -8.05 -7.72 2.66
N VAL A 58 -9.34 -7.75 3.03
CA VAL A 58 -10.04 -6.67 3.71
C VAL A 58 -10.53 -7.14 5.08
N ALA A 59 -9.84 -6.76 6.14
CA ALA A 59 -10.11 -7.22 7.51
C ALA A 59 -10.38 -6.06 8.45
N LYS A 60 -10.85 -6.36 9.66
CA LYS A 60 -11.05 -5.33 10.68
C LYS A 60 -9.69 -4.85 11.23
N SER A 61 -8.81 -5.78 11.59
CA SER A 61 -7.48 -5.48 12.14
C SER A 61 -6.40 -6.41 11.62
N THR A 62 -5.14 -5.96 11.69
CA THR A 62 -3.96 -6.81 11.43
C THR A 62 -3.85 -7.98 12.41
N SER A 63 -4.30 -7.79 13.65
CA SER A 63 -4.27 -8.84 14.69
C SER A 63 -5.12 -10.05 14.35
N GLU A 64 -6.28 -9.87 13.70
CA GLU A 64 -7.12 -10.96 13.21
C GLU A 64 -6.44 -11.78 12.10
N LEU A 65 -5.48 -11.19 11.39
CA LEU A 65 -4.76 -11.82 10.29
C LEU A 65 -3.40 -12.39 10.71
N ALA A 66 -2.86 -11.97 11.85
CA ALA A 66 -1.47 -12.27 12.23
C ALA A 66 -1.15 -13.76 12.24
N SER A 67 -2.03 -14.60 12.78
CA SER A 67 -1.85 -16.07 12.79
C SER A 67 -1.79 -16.66 11.38
N PHE A 68 -2.63 -16.16 10.48
CA PHE A 68 -2.61 -16.59 9.08
C PHE A 68 -1.35 -16.10 8.38
N LEU A 69 -1.02 -14.81 8.48
CA LEU A 69 0.16 -14.22 7.82
C LEU A 69 1.46 -14.87 8.29
N ASN A 70 1.62 -15.10 9.60
CA ASN A 70 2.84 -15.69 10.16
C ASN A 70 3.05 -17.17 9.76
N ARG A 71 2.00 -17.86 9.31
CA ARG A 71 2.12 -19.21 8.73
C ARG A 71 2.51 -19.20 7.25
N HIS A 72 2.52 -18.04 6.59
CA HIS A 72 2.82 -17.89 5.16
C HIS A 72 4.00 -16.91 4.93
N PRO A 73 5.20 -17.20 5.45
CA PRO A 73 6.35 -16.30 5.36
C PRO A 73 6.87 -16.07 3.93
N GLU A 74 6.46 -16.91 2.98
CA GLU A 74 6.83 -16.86 1.55
C GLU A 74 5.95 -15.90 0.73
N ILE A 75 4.95 -15.26 1.34
CA ILE A 75 4.14 -14.24 0.66
C ILE A 75 5.07 -13.11 0.22
N ASN A 76 5.04 -12.83 -1.08
CA ASN A 76 5.89 -11.84 -1.72
C ASN A 76 5.17 -10.52 -1.98
N ARG A 77 3.86 -10.61 -2.22
CA ARG A 77 3.00 -9.46 -2.48
C ARG A 77 1.80 -9.48 -1.55
N LEU A 78 1.65 -8.41 -0.79
CA LEU A 78 0.60 -8.29 0.21
C LEU A 78 -0.18 -7.01 0.02
N GLN A 79 -1.50 -7.11 -0.07
CA GLN A 79 -2.40 -5.98 0.01
C GLN A 79 -3.33 -6.15 1.22
N LEU A 80 -3.29 -5.20 2.15
CA LEU A 80 -4.13 -5.20 3.35
C LEU A 80 -4.92 -3.90 3.47
N LEU A 81 -6.24 -4.05 3.56
CA LEU A 81 -7.15 -2.97 3.96
C LEU A 81 -7.75 -3.35 5.32
N CYS A 82 -7.10 -2.95 6.40
CA CYS A 82 -7.50 -3.21 7.78
C CYS A 82 -6.94 -2.14 8.70
N GLN A 83 -7.38 -2.06 9.97
CA GLN A 83 -6.75 -1.20 10.99
C GLN A 83 -5.46 -1.82 11.53
N ALA A 84 -4.43 -1.01 11.80
CA ALA A 84 -3.26 -1.50 12.52
C ALA A 84 -3.62 -1.79 13.97
N HIS A 85 -3.08 -2.89 14.48
CA HIS A 85 -3.01 -3.22 15.89
C HIS A 85 -1.59 -3.70 16.17
N ASP A 86 -1.13 -3.52 17.41
CA ASP A 86 0.17 -4.02 17.86
C ASP A 86 0.18 -5.55 17.79
N CYS A 87 0.76 -6.07 16.71
CA CYS A 87 0.95 -7.50 16.51
C CYS A 87 2.27 -7.74 15.79
N TYR A 88 2.95 -8.81 16.18
CA TYR A 88 4.16 -9.25 15.49
C TYR A 88 3.79 -9.95 14.17
N LEU A 89 4.36 -9.46 13.08
CA LEU A 89 4.29 -10.08 11.77
C LEU A 89 5.67 -10.62 11.37
N HIS A 90 5.70 -11.76 10.70
CA HIS A 90 6.91 -12.39 10.17
C HIS A 90 6.77 -12.55 8.65
N MET A 91 7.29 -11.58 7.90
CA MET A 91 7.10 -11.47 6.45
C MET A 91 8.44 -11.35 5.71
N PRO A 92 9.38 -12.30 5.90
CA PRO A 92 10.75 -12.17 5.41
C PRO A 92 10.86 -12.13 3.88
N ALA A 93 9.95 -12.76 3.15
CA ALA A 93 9.97 -12.81 1.67
C ALA A 93 9.21 -11.66 1.00
N LEU A 94 8.61 -10.74 1.78
CA LEU A 94 7.75 -9.69 1.24
C LEU A 94 8.56 -8.65 0.47
N LEU A 95 8.26 -8.50 -0.81
CA LEU A 95 8.88 -7.50 -1.69
C LEU A 95 7.97 -6.31 -1.94
N SER A 96 6.65 -6.52 -1.99
CA SER A 96 5.69 -5.46 -2.29
C SER A 96 4.53 -5.45 -1.30
N PHE A 97 4.24 -4.27 -0.75
CA PHE A 97 3.10 -4.04 0.12
C PHE A 97 2.17 -2.96 -0.43
N SER A 98 0.86 -3.14 -0.26
CA SER A 98 -0.15 -2.10 -0.46
C SER A 98 -1.12 -2.07 0.71
N GLY A 99 -1.39 -0.88 1.26
CA GLY A 99 -2.31 -0.76 2.39
C GLY A 99 -2.38 0.63 2.97
N LEU A 100 -2.96 0.72 4.17
CA LEU A 100 -3.13 1.98 4.89
C LEU A 100 -1.84 2.38 5.62
N TYR A 101 -1.57 3.68 5.68
CA TYR A 101 -0.34 4.26 6.26
C TYR A 101 0.06 3.67 7.63
N PHE A 102 -0.89 3.53 8.56
CA PHE A 102 -0.61 3.03 9.91
C PHE A 102 -0.13 1.57 9.96
N THR A 103 -0.29 0.79 8.87
CA THR A 103 0.22 -0.60 8.81
C THR A 103 1.68 -0.67 8.38
N VAL A 104 2.19 0.39 7.76
CA VAL A 104 3.53 0.46 7.18
C VAL A 104 4.63 0.20 8.21
N PRO A 105 4.61 0.76 9.44
CA PRO A 105 5.68 0.49 10.41
C PRO A 105 5.84 -1.00 10.74
N ASN A 106 4.72 -1.70 10.95
CA ASN A 106 4.73 -3.14 11.23
C ASN A 106 5.24 -3.96 10.03
N ILE A 107 4.89 -3.56 8.81
CA ILE A 107 5.35 -4.23 7.59
C ILE A 107 6.83 -3.97 7.34
N ALA A 108 7.28 -2.73 7.45
CA ALA A 108 8.67 -2.33 7.29
C ALA A 108 9.58 -3.06 8.29
N ALA A 109 9.16 -3.16 9.55
CA ALA A 109 9.91 -3.87 10.59
C ALA A 109 9.98 -5.40 10.36
N SER A 110 9.00 -5.98 9.67
CA SER A 110 8.90 -7.43 9.45
C SER A 110 9.45 -7.91 8.11
N SER A 111 9.81 -6.99 7.21
CA SER A 111 10.11 -7.28 5.80
C SER A 111 11.46 -6.68 5.38
N PRO A 112 12.59 -7.37 5.61
CA PRO A 112 13.93 -6.82 5.41
C PRO A 112 14.31 -6.58 3.94
N PHE A 113 13.56 -7.14 2.98
CA PHE A 113 13.84 -7.01 1.55
C PHE A 113 12.74 -6.25 0.79
N ILE A 114 11.81 -5.62 1.50
CA ILE A 114 10.70 -4.90 0.87
C ILE A 114 11.22 -3.75 0.01
N ASN A 115 10.84 -3.75 -1.28
CA ASN A 115 11.31 -2.77 -2.25
C ASN A 115 10.20 -1.81 -2.71
N GLN A 116 8.94 -2.18 -2.50
CA GLN A 116 7.79 -1.44 -3.00
C GLN A 116 6.72 -1.26 -1.93
N PHE A 117 6.31 0.00 -1.75
CA PHE A 117 5.15 0.38 -0.94
C PHE A 117 4.12 1.12 -1.80
N ILE A 118 2.84 0.77 -1.66
CA ILE A 118 1.70 1.52 -2.19
C ILE A 118 0.83 1.92 -0.99
N ILE A 119 1.01 3.15 -0.52
CA ILE A 119 0.42 3.66 0.72
C ILE A 119 -0.84 4.46 0.38
N THR A 120 -1.95 4.07 1.01
CA THR A 120 -3.19 4.84 1.02
C THR A 120 -3.25 5.63 2.33
N TRP A 121 -3.33 6.95 2.22
CA TRP A 121 -3.42 7.83 3.37
C TRP A 121 -4.88 8.13 3.71
N GLY A 122 -5.16 8.28 5.01
CA GLY A 122 -6.45 8.77 5.50
C GLY A 122 -6.40 10.27 5.77
N ASP A 123 -7.37 10.73 6.54
CA ASP A 123 -7.24 12.00 7.27
C ASP A 123 -6.28 11.75 8.44
N VAL A 124 -5.04 12.24 8.32
CA VAL A 124 -3.93 11.94 9.24
C VAL A 124 -3.28 13.21 9.73
N THR A 125 -2.67 13.13 10.90
CA THR A 125 -1.88 14.21 11.50
C THR A 125 -0.46 14.26 10.92
N ASP A 126 0.24 15.38 11.12
CA ASP A 126 1.65 15.53 10.71
C ASP A 126 2.57 14.54 11.44
N GLU A 127 2.25 14.19 12.69
CA GLU A 127 2.95 13.17 13.47
C GLU A 127 2.83 11.80 12.82
N GLU A 128 1.62 11.42 12.39
CA GLU A 128 1.37 10.15 11.70
C GLU A 128 2.08 10.05 10.34
N TYR A 129 2.18 11.16 9.60
CA TYR A 129 3.03 11.21 8.40
C TYR A 129 4.48 10.92 8.74
N ASN A 130 5.01 11.64 9.74
CA ASN A 130 6.40 11.54 10.13
C ASN A 130 6.76 10.13 10.62
N ASP A 131 5.96 9.56 11.52
CA ASP A 131 6.17 8.22 12.08
C ASP A 131 6.15 7.15 10.99
N THR A 132 5.19 7.25 10.06
CA THR A 132 5.07 6.32 8.93
C THR A 132 6.30 6.38 8.04
N LEU A 133 6.75 7.58 7.67
CA LEU A 133 7.89 7.76 6.77
C LEU A 133 9.22 7.44 7.45
N GLU A 134 9.38 7.77 8.73
CA GLU A 134 10.56 7.44 9.54
C GLU A 134 10.74 5.92 9.65
N SER A 135 9.64 5.15 9.77
CA SER A 135 9.70 3.68 9.76
C SER A 135 10.29 3.09 8.47
N LEU A 136 10.29 3.86 7.38
CA LEU A 136 10.86 3.49 6.09
C LEU A 136 12.32 3.93 5.91
N ALA A 137 12.88 4.71 6.83
CA ALA A 137 14.23 5.27 6.69
C ALA A 137 15.32 4.19 6.60
N LEU A 138 15.11 3.04 7.26
CA LEU A 138 16.02 1.89 7.21
C LEU A 138 15.54 0.78 6.26
N SER A 139 14.40 0.99 5.59
CA SER A 139 13.84 0.02 4.63
C SER A 139 14.57 0.14 3.28
N PRO A 140 14.80 -0.97 2.55
CA PRO A 140 15.35 -0.93 1.19
C PRO A 140 14.31 -0.52 0.13
N VAL A 141 13.27 0.22 0.53
CA VAL A 141 12.24 0.73 -0.36
C VAL A 141 12.87 1.59 -1.46
N ALA A 142 12.61 1.19 -2.70
CA ALA A 142 13.05 1.91 -3.90
C ALA A 142 11.86 2.52 -4.66
N SER A 143 10.67 1.93 -4.52
CA SER A 143 9.45 2.36 -5.20
C SER A 143 8.35 2.68 -4.21
N MET A 144 7.79 3.88 -4.31
CA MET A 144 6.66 4.31 -3.50
C MET A 144 5.51 4.84 -4.36
N GLY A 145 4.32 4.31 -4.14
CA GLY A 145 3.06 4.87 -4.59
C GLY A 145 2.31 5.47 -3.40
N CYS A 146 1.75 6.66 -3.54
CA CYS A 146 0.96 7.31 -2.51
C CYS A 146 -0.39 7.75 -3.08
N SER A 147 -1.47 7.47 -2.37
CA SER A 147 -2.82 7.84 -2.77
C SER A 147 -3.62 8.41 -1.60
N ALA A 148 -4.56 9.31 -1.93
CA ALA A 148 -5.36 10.10 -1.00
C ALA A 148 -4.50 10.96 -0.05
N TYR A 149 -4.97 12.15 0.34
CA TYR A 149 -4.41 13.07 1.36
C TYR A 149 -2.89 13.43 1.36
N CYS A 150 -2.06 12.84 0.50
CA CYS A 150 -0.61 13.00 0.45
C CYS A 150 -0.14 14.28 -0.26
N TRP A 151 -1.04 15.07 -0.83
CA TRP A 151 -0.70 16.36 -1.42
C TRP A 151 -0.66 17.45 -0.35
N ASN A 152 0.37 17.41 0.49
CA ASN A 152 0.63 18.45 1.48
C ASN A 152 2.13 18.62 1.73
N SER A 153 2.54 19.77 2.25
CA SER A 153 3.95 20.10 2.47
C SER A 153 4.64 19.18 3.48
N HIS A 154 3.94 18.78 4.53
CA HIS A 154 4.48 17.92 5.60
C HIS A 154 4.82 16.53 5.08
N PHE A 155 3.96 15.95 4.22
CA PHE A 155 4.23 14.69 3.55
C PHE A 155 5.49 14.78 2.69
N PHE A 156 5.59 15.79 1.82
CA PHE A 156 6.76 15.94 0.94
C PHE A 156 8.04 16.18 1.75
N GLU A 157 8.01 17.06 2.75
CA GLU A 157 9.16 17.29 3.63
C GLU A 157 9.61 16.01 4.35
N GLY A 158 8.66 15.25 4.91
CA GLY A 158 8.93 13.95 5.52
C GLY A 158 9.53 12.95 4.54
N LEU A 159 9.06 12.94 3.29
CA LEU A 159 9.55 12.03 2.25
C LEU A 159 11.01 12.29 1.92
N GLY A 160 11.41 13.56 1.76
CA GLY A 160 12.80 13.91 1.49
C GLY A 160 13.72 13.71 2.69
N ARG A 161 13.21 13.89 3.91
CA ARG A 161 13.97 13.67 5.14
C ARG A 161 14.25 12.19 5.39
N HIS A 162 13.23 11.35 5.27
CA HIS A 162 13.27 9.97 5.74
C HIS A 162 13.47 8.96 4.62
N VAL A 163 13.04 9.26 3.40
CA VAL A 163 13.11 8.31 2.28
C VAL A 163 13.84 8.86 1.04
N PRO A 164 15.02 9.51 1.19
CA PRO A 164 15.74 10.12 0.06
C PRO A 164 16.30 9.10 -0.96
N GLN A 165 16.31 7.82 -0.61
CA GLN A 165 16.81 6.72 -1.45
C GLN A 165 15.86 6.31 -2.58
N LEU A 166 14.64 6.86 -2.63
CA LEU A 166 13.65 6.48 -3.64
C LEU A 166 14.16 6.62 -5.06
N GLU A 167 13.85 5.61 -5.86
CA GLU A 167 14.09 5.55 -7.29
C GLU A 167 12.85 5.88 -8.10
N ARG A 168 11.68 5.52 -7.56
CA ARG A 168 10.37 5.68 -8.19
C ARG A 168 9.36 6.24 -7.19
N LEU A 169 8.74 7.35 -7.55
CA LEU A 169 7.65 7.97 -6.79
C LEU A 169 6.43 8.15 -7.70
N ALA A 170 5.29 7.61 -7.29
CA ALA A 170 4.01 7.86 -7.91
C ALA A 170 3.06 8.48 -6.89
N VAL A 171 2.60 9.71 -7.14
CA VAL A 171 1.69 10.42 -6.23
C VAL A 171 0.35 10.61 -6.93
N GLN A 172 -0.71 10.07 -6.34
CA GLN A 172 -2.05 10.13 -6.89
C GLN A 172 -2.81 11.34 -6.37
N TYR A 173 -3.59 11.99 -7.22
CA TYR A 173 -4.45 13.11 -6.85
C TYR A 173 -5.89 12.90 -7.31
N THR A 174 -6.86 13.30 -6.49
CA THR A 174 -8.29 13.30 -6.86
C THR A 174 -8.68 14.62 -7.52
N ILE A 175 -8.20 15.73 -6.94
CA ILE A 175 -8.32 17.11 -7.41
C ILE A 175 -6.93 17.54 -7.90
N ASN A 176 -6.87 18.37 -8.93
CA ASN A 176 -5.58 18.86 -9.43
C ASN A 176 -4.79 19.54 -8.30
N PRO A 177 -3.49 19.24 -8.16
CA PRO A 177 -2.64 19.92 -7.19
C PRO A 177 -2.59 21.43 -7.43
N THR A 178 -2.51 22.19 -6.36
CA THR A 178 -2.28 23.63 -6.34
C THR A 178 -0.82 23.97 -6.62
N ASP A 179 -0.54 25.22 -7.00
CA ASP A 179 0.84 25.68 -7.20
C ASP A 179 1.68 25.59 -5.92
N ALA A 180 1.07 25.77 -4.75
CA ALA A 180 1.73 25.62 -3.46
C ALA A 180 2.18 24.16 -3.23
N GLU A 181 1.30 23.19 -3.49
CA GLU A 181 1.62 21.75 -3.36
C GLU A 181 2.68 21.31 -4.38
N LEU A 182 2.62 21.81 -5.62
CA LEU A 182 3.65 21.57 -6.63
C LEU A 182 5.00 22.18 -6.25
N THR A 183 4.98 23.34 -5.59
CA THR A 183 6.19 23.99 -5.06
C THR A 183 6.77 23.17 -3.92
N SER A 184 5.95 22.68 -2.98
CA SER A 184 6.42 21.80 -1.91
C SER A 184 7.07 20.52 -2.43
N LEU A 185 6.50 19.91 -3.48
CA LEU A 185 7.14 18.79 -4.17
C LEU A 185 8.48 19.23 -4.79
N ALA A 186 8.51 20.36 -5.50
CA ALA A 186 9.73 20.86 -6.14
C ALA A 186 10.86 21.13 -5.13
N ASP A 187 10.52 21.66 -3.95
CA ASP A 187 11.48 21.98 -2.89
C ASP A 187 12.14 20.73 -2.29
N VAL A 188 11.46 19.58 -2.31
CA VAL A 188 12.01 18.32 -1.80
C VAL A 188 12.80 17.56 -2.86
N LEU A 189 12.58 17.79 -4.16
CA LEU A 189 13.27 17.08 -5.25
C LEU A 189 14.80 16.97 -5.09
N PRO A 190 15.54 18.01 -4.63
CA PRO A 190 16.99 17.92 -4.42
C PRO A 190 17.43 16.88 -3.38
N ALA A 191 16.54 16.43 -2.49
CA ALA A 191 16.85 15.39 -1.51
C ALA A 191 17.00 14.00 -2.17
N PHE A 192 16.33 13.76 -3.29
CA PHE A 192 16.34 12.47 -3.96
C PHE A 192 17.49 12.39 -4.98
N LYS A 193 18.45 11.51 -4.69
CA LYS A 193 19.64 11.32 -5.55
C LYS A 193 19.45 10.29 -6.66
N ASN A 194 18.54 9.33 -6.44
CA ASN A 194 18.34 8.19 -7.33
C ASN A 194 16.96 8.21 -8.03
N LEU A 195 16.15 9.23 -7.76
CA LEU A 195 14.79 9.33 -8.28
C LEU A 195 14.85 9.57 -9.79
N HIS A 196 14.53 8.55 -10.55
CA HIS A 196 14.49 8.60 -12.01
C HIS A 196 13.06 8.51 -12.53
N PHE A 197 12.09 8.09 -11.71
CA PHE A 197 10.69 8.08 -12.08
C PHE A 197 9.84 8.89 -11.10
N LEU A 198 9.20 9.94 -11.60
CA LEU A 198 8.19 10.72 -10.88
C LEU A 198 6.90 10.75 -11.70
N ALA A 199 5.84 10.14 -11.19
CA ALA A 199 4.52 10.14 -11.81
C ALA A 199 3.50 10.87 -10.94
N LEU A 200 2.76 11.79 -11.54
CA LEU A 200 1.60 12.43 -10.94
C LEU A 200 0.35 11.90 -11.61
N GLU A 201 -0.39 11.04 -10.92
CA GLU A 201 -1.50 10.29 -11.51
C GLU A 201 -2.84 10.77 -10.97
N ARG A 202 -3.83 10.97 -11.83
CA ARG A 202 -5.18 11.26 -11.36
C ARG A 202 -5.86 9.95 -10.94
N CYS A 203 -6.43 9.89 -9.75
CA CYS A 203 -7.29 8.78 -9.36
C CYS A 203 -8.47 8.70 -10.34
N HIS A 204 -8.62 7.59 -11.05
CA HIS A 204 -9.81 7.34 -11.86
C HIS A 204 -10.99 7.04 -10.92
N SER A 205 -12.12 7.76 -11.06
CA SER A 205 -13.37 7.25 -10.50
C SER A 205 -13.70 5.93 -11.18
N THR A 206 -14.42 5.05 -10.49
CA THR A 206 -14.87 3.72 -10.93
C THR A 206 -15.72 3.70 -12.20
N ASP A 207 -15.91 4.84 -12.88
CA ASP A 207 -16.74 4.99 -14.06
C ASP A 207 -15.96 4.68 -15.34
N GLY A 208 -15.39 3.48 -15.44
CA GLY A 208 -15.12 2.75 -16.69
C GLY A 208 -14.40 3.44 -17.87
N VAL A 209 -13.88 4.65 -17.71
CA VAL A 209 -13.22 5.42 -18.75
C VAL A 209 -11.83 5.73 -18.25
N SER A 210 -10.90 4.87 -18.64
CA SER A 210 -9.46 5.16 -18.59
C SER A 210 -9.17 6.31 -19.55
N THR A 211 -9.49 7.53 -19.17
CA THR A 211 -8.75 8.68 -19.68
C THR A 211 -7.46 8.70 -18.91
N ARG A 212 -6.40 8.06 -19.45
CA ARG A 212 -5.02 8.47 -19.17
C ARG A 212 -4.89 9.94 -19.54
N MET A 213 -5.36 10.84 -18.68
CA MET A 213 -4.99 12.23 -18.72
C MET A 213 -3.56 12.28 -18.18
N HIS A 214 -2.62 11.98 -19.07
CA HIS A 214 -1.37 12.72 -19.08
C HIS A 214 -1.77 14.20 -19.17
N ARG A 215 -1.95 14.87 -18.03
CA ARG A 215 -1.58 16.27 -18.00
C ARG A 215 -0.14 16.26 -18.45
N VAL A 216 0.12 16.75 -19.66
CA VAL A 216 1.42 17.28 -20.02
C VAL A 216 1.68 18.31 -18.95
N LEU A 217 2.33 17.91 -17.84
CA LEU A 217 2.92 18.86 -16.91
C LEU A 217 3.69 19.81 -17.79
N GLU A 218 3.40 21.11 -17.67
CA GLU A 218 3.95 22.09 -18.58
C GLU A 218 5.44 21.85 -18.73
N PHE A 219 5.94 21.84 -19.96
CA PHE A 219 7.32 21.49 -20.25
C PHE A 219 8.34 22.30 -19.41
N GLY A 220 7.95 23.51 -18.99
CA GLY A 220 8.70 24.33 -18.03
C GLY A 220 8.82 23.71 -16.63
N ILE A 221 7.73 23.15 -16.08
CA ILE A 221 7.69 22.46 -14.78
C ILE A 221 8.58 21.22 -14.82
N VAL A 222 8.42 20.39 -15.86
CA VAL A 222 9.24 19.16 -16.04
C VAL A 222 10.73 19.50 -16.14
N LYS A 223 11.09 20.55 -16.88
CA LYS A 223 12.48 21.04 -16.95
C LYS A 223 12.99 21.59 -15.63
N ALA A 224 12.15 22.30 -14.87
CA ALA A 224 12.52 22.81 -13.55
C ALA A 224 12.81 21.66 -12.58
N TRP A 225 12.00 20.59 -12.64
CA TRP A 225 12.22 19.39 -11.83
C TRP A 225 13.47 18.61 -12.24
N GLY A 226 13.73 18.46 -13.54
CA GLY A 226 14.98 17.87 -14.02
C GLY A 226 16.23 18.67 -13.60
N LYS A 227 16.10 19.99 -13.40
CA LYS A 227 17.17 20.81 -12.81
C LYS A 227 17.30 20.60 -11.30
N ALA A 228 16.19 20.45 -10.58
CA ALA A 228 16.17 20.25 -9.13
C ALA A 228 16.62 18.83 -8.73
N CYS A 229 16.25 17.82 -9.52
CA CYS A 229 16.62 16.42 -9.36
C CYS A 229 17.19 15.92 -10.70
N PRO A 230 18.53 16.00 -10.90
CA PRO A 230 19.18 15.64 -12.16
C PRO A 230 18.90 14.21 -12.63
N SER A 231 18.66 13.26 -11.72
CA SER A 231 18.33 11.87 -12.06
C SER A 231 16.99 11.71 -12.80
N LEU A 232 16.09 12.69 -12.71
CA LEU A 232 14.86 12.74 -13.51
C LEU A 232 15.11 13.17 -14.97
N SER A 233 16.24 13.83 -15.24
CA SER A 233 16.56 14.38 -16.57
C SER A 233 17.27 13.40 -17.51
N THR A 234 17.70 12.25 -16.99
CA THR A 234 18.51 11.24 -17.69
C THR A 234 17.69 10.15 -18.42
N ILE A 235 16.39 10.36 -18.66
CA ILE A 235 15.50 9.42 -19.37
C ILE A 235 15.15 9.92 -20.77
#